data_AF-A0AA44DNK8-F1
#
_entry.id   AF-A0AA44DNK8-F1
#
_cell.length_a   1.000
_cell.length_b   1.000
_cell.length_c   1.000
_cell.angle_alpha   90.00
_cell.angle_beta   90.00
_cell.angle_gamma   90.00
#
_symmetry.space_group_name_H-M   'P 1'
#
loop_
_entity.id
_entity.type
_entity.pdbx_description
1 polymer ?
#
loop_
_entity_poly.entity_id
_entity_poly.type
_entity_poly.pdbx_seq_one_letter_code
_entity_poly.pdbx_strand_id
1 'polypeptide(L)'
;MENKKDWSYDKKIDYIISLQEKGLSRKEIAEKMSYTRVDTLDRFMKKYGYQKFDGKFILTVDNIYPKHNSKSLISSNYDPFSLNSNQLFNNYEFQEKILNIVKNYDKIISLINNFESKEDNCPIDVIEVKSGLQINFNKSEVIKTTIRLDKDIWNDFSDLCKNKYSHLNKHDIISKAFLEFIDKYN
;
A
#
# COMPACT_ATOMS: atom_id res chain seq x y z
N MET A 1 37.52 14.21 2.61
CA MET A 1 36.05 14.27 2.42
C MET A 1 35.45 13.06 3.09
N GLU A 2 34.61 13.23 4.11
CA GLU A 2 33.94 12.11 4.79
C GLU A 2 33.06 11.33 3.80
N ASN A 3 33.17 10.01 3.82
CA ASN A 3 32.34 9.12 3.02
C ASN A 3 30.93 9.10 3.62
N LYS A 4 30.02 9.93 3.08
CA LYS A 4 28.63 10.08 3.58
C LYS A 4 27.77 8.83 3.37
N LYS A 5 28.32 7.79 2.73
CA LYS A 5 27.62 6.52 2.46
C LYS A 5 27.27 5.79 3.76
N ASP A 6 28.14 5.88 4.77
CA ASP A 6 28.03 5.16 6.05
C ASP A 6 27.23 5.91 7.13
N TRP A 7 26.69 7.09 6.81
CA TRP A 7 25.86 7.82 7.78
C TRP A 7 24.53 7.11 8.02
N SER A 8 24.12 7.10 9.29
CA SER A 8 22.75 6.78 9.70
C SER A 8 21.74 7.65 8.96
N TYR A 9 20.53 7.13 8.77
CA TYR A 9 19.47 7.82 8.05
C TYR A 9 19.08 9.14 8.73
N ASP A 10 18.98 9.14 10.06
CA ASP A 10 18.67 10.36 10.84
C ASP A 10 19.73 11.45 10.60
N LYS A 11 21.02 11.07 10.64
CA LYS A 11 22.13 11.98 10.35
C LYS A 11 22.10 12.53 8.92
N LYS A 12 21.64 11.73 7.95
CA LYS A 12 21.46 12.18 6.56
C LYS A 12 20.31 13.18 6.44
N ILE A 13 19.20 12.94 7.14
CA ILE A 13 18.03 13.83 7.16
C ILE A 13 18.39 15.18 7.81
N ASP A 14 18.99 15.17 8.99
CA ASP A 14 19.40 16.39 9.71
C ASP A 14 20.35 17.23 8.86
N TYR A 15 21.28 16.57 8.17
CA TYR A 15 22.19 17.24 7.27
C TYR A 15 21.47 17.88 6.07
N ILE A 16 20.52 17.18 5.44
CA ILE A 16 19.72 17.74 4.34
C ILE A 16 18.92 18.97 4.81
N ILE A 17 18.29 18.90 5.98
CA ILE A 17 17.54 20.02 6.55
C ILE A 17 18.47 21.20 6.84
N SER A 18 19.64 20.96 7.42
CA SER A 18 20.62 22.02 7.69
C SER A 18 21.13 22.71 6.41
N LEU A 19 21.20 22.00 5.28
CA LEU A 19 21.59 22.59 4.00
C LEU A 19 20.46 23.42 3.40
N GLN A 20 19.22 22.96 3.56
CA GLN A 20 18.03 23.71 3.14
C GLN A 20 17.86 25.01 3.94
N GLU A 21 18.08 24.99 5.25
CA GLU A 21 18.05 26.19 6.11
C GLU A 21 19.12 27.22 5.72
N LYS A 22 20.25 26.75 5.19
CA LYS A 22 21.30 27.59 4.61
C LYS A 22 20.94 28.17 3.23
N GLY A 23 19.73 27.91 2.74
CA GLY A 23 19.21 28.44 1.48
C GLY A 23 19.67 27.68 0.23
N LEU A 24 20.29 26.49 0.38
CA LEU A 24 20.71 25.71 -0.79
C LEU A 24 19.51 25.15 -1.53
N SER A 25 19.60 25.18 -2.86
CA SER A 25 18.65 24.51 -3.74
C SER A 25 18.78 23.00 -3.64
N ARG A 26 17.70 22.28 -3.96
CA ARG A 26 17.70 20.79 -3.97
C ARG A 26 18.75 20.19 -4.90
N LYS A 27 19.14 20.89 -5.96
CA LYS A 27 20.20 20.46 -6.89
C LYS A 27 21.55 20.46 -6.18
N GLU A 28 21.88 21.55 -5.49
CA GLU A 28 23.13 21.67 -4.72
C GLU A 28 23.17 20.69 -3.54
N ILE A 29 22.03 20.45 -2.90
CA ILE A 29 21.92 19.45 -1.83
C ILE A 29 22.19 18.04 -2.37
N ALA A 30 21.62 17.69 -3.54
CA ALA A 30 21.84 16.39 -4.18
C ALA A 30 23.33 16.18 -4.51
N GLU A 31 23.99 17.20 -5.06
CA GLU A 31 25.43 17.17 -5.35
C GLU A 31 26.26 17.00 -4.06
N LYS A 32 25.93 17.73 -2.99
CA LYS A 32 26.61 17.58 -1.68
C LYS A 32 26.40 16.22 -1.03
N MET A 33 25.26 15.57 -1.28
CA MET A 33 24.94 14.21 -0.85
C MET A 33 25.51 13.13 -1.78
N SER A 34 26.23 13.52 -2.83
CA SER A 34 26.76 12.61 -3.86
C SER A 34 25.67 11.80 -4.56
N TYR A 35 24.47 12.38 -4.72
CA TYR A 35 23.40 11.80 -5.53
C TYR A 35 23.53 12.25 -6.98
N THR A 36 23.43 11.29 -7.90
CA THR A 36 23.46 11.57 -9.35
C THR A 36 22.21 12.28 -9.84
N ARG A 37 21.10 12.18 -9.11
CA ARG A 37 19.79 12.75 -9.48
C ARG A 37 19.11 13.37 -8.28
N VAL A 38 18.48 14.53 -8.48
CA VAL A 38 17.63 15.18 -7.47
C VAL A 38 16.45 14.29 -7.06
N ASP A 39 15.93 13.47 -7.99
CA ASP A 39 14.87 12.50 -7.70
C ASP A 39 15.25 11.51 -6.59
N THR A 40 16.53 11.16 -6.48
CA THR A 40 17.03 10.25 -5.43
C THR A 40 16.92 10.90 -4.06
N LEU A 41 17.22 12.20 -3.97
CA LEU A 41 17.03 13.02 -2.78
C LEU A 41 15.54 13.13 -2.42
N ASP A 42 14.69 13.47 -3.40
CA ASP A 42 13.25 13.61 -3.21
C ASP A 42 12.62 12.28 -2.71
N ARG A 43 13.02 11.13 -3.29
CA ARG A 43 12.56 9.80 -2.84
C ARG A 43 13.05 9.45 -1.45
N PHE A 44 14.30 9.78 -1.13
CA PHE A 44 14.87 9.57 0.20
C PHE A 44 14.05 10.33 1.24
N MET A 45 13.86 11.63 1.07
CA MET A 45 13.10 12.46 2.00
C MET A 45 11.64 12.01 2.14
N LYS A 46 11.00 11.66 1.02
CA LYS A 46 9.63 11.10 1.03
C LYS A 46 9.52 9.80 1.82
N LYS A 47 10.52 8.93 1.76
CA LYS A 47 10.57 7.66 2.52
C LYS A 47 10.54 7.91 4.04
N TYR A 48 11.06 9.05 4.50
CA TYR A 48 11.13 9.41 5.92
C TYR A 48 10.10 10.48 6.33
N GLY A 49 8.99 10.59 5.57
CA GLY A 49 7.85 11.42 5.96
C GLY A 49 7.92 12.89 5.54
N TYR A 50 8.94 13.28 4.78
CA TYR A 50 9.06 14.65 4.28
C TYR A 50 8.38 14.82 2.92
N GLN A 51 7.52 15.82 2.82
CA GLN A 51 6.92 16.25 1.56
C GLN A 51 7.58 17.52 1.05
N LYS A 52 7.47 17.74 -0.27
CA LYS A 52 7.99 18.94 -0.93
C LYS A 52 6.89 19.98 -1.03
N PHE A 53 7.11 21.12 -0.40
CA PHE A 53 6.26 22.30 -0.53
C PHE A 53 7.15 23.49 -0.90
N ASP A 54 6.82 24.20 -1.98
CA ASP A 54 7.58 25.34 -2.47
C ASP A 54 9.11 25.08 -2.59
N GLY A 55 9.45 23.91 -3.11
CA GLY A 55 10.86 23.50 -3.29
C GLY A 55 11.61 23.11 -2.02
N LYS A 56 10.97 23.14 -0.85
CA LYS A 56 11.53 22.76 0.47
C LYS A 56 10.90 21.47 0.99
N PHE A 57 11.67 20.71 1.77
CA PHE A 57 11.22 19.54 2.51
C PHE A 57 10.61 19.97 3.84
N ILE A 58 9.35 19.55 4.07
CA ILE A 58 8.58 19.78 5.29
C ILE A 58 8.14 18.42 5.82
N LEU A 59 8.31 18.19 7.13
CA LEU A 59 7.88 16.96 7.78
C LEU A 59 6.34 16.93 7.86
N THR A 60 5.73 15.87 7.34
CA THR A 60 4.27 15.67 7.36
C THR A 60 3.96 14.47 8.25
N VAL A 61 3.06 14.67 9.22
CA VAL A 61 2.71 13.67 10.26
C VAL A 61 2.00 12.44 9.64
N ASP A 62 1.43 12.59 8.44
CA ASP A 62 0.62 11.57 7.77
C ASP A 62 1.41 10.42 7.13
N ASN A 63 2.75 10.46 7.14
CA ASN A 63 3.62 9.44 6.51
C ASN A 63 4.72 8.91 7.43
N ILE A 64 4.45 8.76 8.74
CA ILE A 64 5.33 7.98 9.61
C ILE A 64 5.12 6.49 9.31
N TYR A 65 5.76 5.98 8.27
CA TYR A 65 5.94 4.54 8.13
C TYR A 65 6.70 4.02 9.37
N PRO A 66 6.31 2.87 9.93
CA PRO A 66 6.88 2.39 11.17
C PRO A 66 8.39 2.24 11.03
N LYS A 67 9.09 2.90 11.96
CA LYS A 67 10.53 2.82 12.19
C LYS A 67 10.93 1.33 12.18
N HIS A 68 11.64 0.89 11.15
CA HIS A 68 12.35 -0.39 11.22
C HIS A 68 13.51 -0.21 12.21
N ASN A 69 13.19 -0.29 13.51
CA ASN A 69 14.17 -0.46 14.56
C ASN A 69 14.69 -1.90 14.43
N SER A 70 15.77 -2.07 13.69
CA SER A 70 16.65 -3.20 13.91
C SER A 70 17.18 -3.12 15.34
N LYS A 71 16.83 -4.13 16.15
CA LYS A 71 17.20 -4.37 17.57
C LYS A 71 16.30 -3.69 18.62
N SER A 72 15.14 -4.30 18.91
CA SER A 72 14.77 -4.54 20.31
C SER A 72 13.99 -5.83 20.43
N LEU A 73 14.25 -6.55 21.52
CA LEU A 73 13.57 -7.77 21.88
C LEU A 73 12.06 -7.57 21.96
N ILE A 74 11.35 -8.64 21.59
CA ILE A 74 9.91 -8.81 21.75
C ILE A 74 9.55 -8.59 23.22
N SER A 75 8.80 -7.52 23.50
CA SER A 75 7.90 -7.46 24.66
C SER A 75 6.54 -7.03 24.12
N SER A 76 5.70 -8.02 23.90
CA SER A 76 4.28 -7.87 23.63
C SER A 76 3.62 -7.30 24.88
N ASN A 77 3.21 -6.04 24.84
CA ASN A 77 2.08 -5.46 25.58
C ASN A 77 1.76 -4.09 24.97
N TYR A 78 1.08 -4.09 23.82
CA TYR A 78 0.39 -2.90 23.33
C TYR A 78 -0.94 -2.81 24.06
N ASP A 79 -1.04 -1.90 25.03
CA ASP A 79 -2.30 -1.54 25.67
C ASP A 79 -2.97 -0.42 24.84
N PRO A 80 -4.12 -0.66 24.17
CA PRO A 80 -4.74 0.30 23.26
C PRO A 80 -5.32 1.55 23.94
N PHE A 81 -5.33 1.61 25.28
CA PHE A 81 -6.06 2.62 26.03
C PHE A 81 -5.26 3.87 26.45
N SER A 82 -4.01 4.00 26.00
CA SER A 82 -3.24 5.23 26.18
C SER A 82 -3.49 6.23 25.04
N LEU A 83 -4.75 6.62 24.81
CA LEU A 83 -5.06 7.84 24.05
C LEU A 83 -5.46 8.93 25.03
N ASN A 84 -4.86 10.10 24.87
CA ASN A 84 -5.15 11.29 25.66
C ASN A 84 -6.61 11.71 25.41
N SER A 85 -7.51 11.25 26.29
CA SER A 85 -8.97 11.28 26.14
C SER A 85 -9.49 12.68 25.79
N ASN A 86 -8.84 13.72 26.31
CA ASN A 86 -9.26 15.11 26.13
C ASN A 86 -9.13 15.64 24.68
N GLN A 87 -8.31 15.03 23.82
CA GLN A 87 -8.20 15.45 22.41
C GLN A 87 -9.25 14.81 21.50
N LEU A 88 -9.69 13.58 21.82
CA LEU A 88 -10.72 12.85 21.04
C LEU A 88 -12.12 13.43 21.27
N PHE A 89 -12.43 13.84 22.51
CA PHE A 89 -13.72 14.44 22.84
C PHE A 89 -13.90 15.86 22.29
N ASN A 90 -12.88 16.53 21.76
CA ASN A 90 -13.04 17.88 21.18
C ASN A 90 -13.28 17.87 19.66
N ASN A 91 -13.28 16.69 19.02
CA ASN A 91 -13.57 16.57 17.60
C ASN A 91 -15.08 16.38 17.38
N TYR A 92 -15.75 17.45 16.94
CA TYR A 92 -17.19 17.46 16.68
C TYR A 92 -17.62 16.38 15.67
N GLU A 93 -16.82 16.14 14.62
CA GLU A 93 -17.10 15.09 13.63
C GLU A 93 -17.07 13.69 14.26
N PHE A 94 -16.12 13.45 15.18
CA PHE A 94 -16.04 12.19 15.91
C PHE A 94 -17.23 12.03 16.86
N GLN A 95 -17.62 13.09 17.58
CA GLN A 95 -18.80 13.09 18.44
C GLN A 95 -20.08 12.78 17.66
N GLU A 96 -20.28 13.38 16.49
CA GLU A 96 -21.45 13.11 15.65
C GLU A 96 -21.49 11.65 15.16
N LYS A 97 -20.34 11.10 14.76
CA LYS A 97 -20.23 9.69 14.35
C LYS A 97 -20.59 8.76 15.51
N ILE A 98 -20.06 9.00 16.71
CA ILE A 98 -20.39 8.23 17.90
C ILE A 98 -21.88 8.36 18.25
N LEU A 99 -22.42 9.58 18.24
CA LEU A 99 -23.83 9.82 18.50
C LEU A 99 -24.73 9.09 17.49
N ASN A 100 -24.34 9.05 16.23
CA ASN A 100 -25.07 8.33 15.18
C ASN A 100 -25.03 6.81 15.39
N ILE A 101 -23.90 6.26 15.84
CA ILE A 101 -23.79 4.85 16.21
C ILE A 101 -24.70 4.54 17.39
N VAL A 102 -24.66 5.37 18.45
CA VAL A 102 -25.51 5.20 19.65
C VAL A 102 -27.00 5.29 19.28
N LYS A 103 -27.40 6.26 18.45
CA LYS A 103 -28.78 6.42 17.98
C LYS A 103 -29.28 5.21 17.17
N ASN A 104 -28.39 4.52 16.46
CA ASN A 104 -28.73 3.37 15.64
C ASN A 104 -28.34 2.04 16.29
N TYR A 105 -28.02 2.03 17.59
CA TYR A 105 -27.49 0.86 18.27
C TYR A 105 -28.40 -0.37 18.11
N ASP A 106 -29.69 -0.23 18.41
CA ASP A 106 -30.67 -1.34 18.29
C ASP A 106 -30.80 -1.84 16.85
N LYS A 107 -30.70 -0.93 15.88
CA LYS A 107 -30.72 -1.28 14.45
C LYS A 107 -29.46 -2.03 14.02
N ILE A 108 -28.30 -1.65 14.53
CA ILE A 108 -27.03 -2.35 14.28
C ILE A 108 -27.04 -3.73 14.93
N ILE A 109 -27.50 -3.83 16.18
CA ILE A 109 -27.62 -5.11 16.91
C ILE A 109 -28.63 -6.03 16.24
N SER A 110 -29.79 -5.52 15.83
CA SER A 110 -30.77 -6.34 15.08
C SER A 110 -30.22 -6.84 13.73
N LEU A 111 -29.41 -6.03 13.02
CA LEU A 111 -28.71 -6.51 11.82
C LEU A 111 -27.73 -7.65 12.14
N ILE A 112 -26.90 -7.49 13.17
CA ILE A 112 -25.94 -8.51 13.59
C ILE A 112 -26.67 -9.80 13.96
N ASN A 113 -27.72 -9.70 14.78
CA ASN A 113 -28.53 -10.84 15.19
C ASN A 113 -29.25 -11.50 14.00
N ASN A 114 -29.68 -10.73 12.99
CA ASN A 114 -30.26 -11.27 11.75
C ASN A 114 -29.25 -12.01 10.88
N PHE A 115 -27.95 -11.73 11.00
CA PHE A 115 -26.89 -12.51 10.36
C PHE A 115 -26.54 -13.75 11.17
N GLU A 116 -26.46 -13.65 12.49
CA GLU A 116 -26.12 -14.78 13.37
C GLU A 116 -27.25 -15.82 13.49
N SER A 117 -28.51 -15.39 13.43
CA SER A 117 -29.69 -16.28 13.47
C SER A 117 -29.99 -16.96 12.13
N LYS A 118 -29.32 -16.54 11.06
CA LYS A 118 -29.26 -17.32 9.81
C LYS A 118 -28.11 -18.30 9.96
N GLU A 119 -28.37 -19.45 10.58
CA GLU A 119 -27.62 -20.65 10.21
C GLU A 119 -27.57 -20.72 8.68
N ASP A 120 -26.41 -21.03 8.12
CA ASP A 120 -26.11 -21.19 6.68
C ASP A 120 -26.96 -22.30 6.04
N ASN A 121 -28.28 -22.14 6.08
CA ASN A 121 -29.25 -22.90 5.32
C ASN A 121 -29.43 -22.19 3.98
N CYS A 122 -28.31 -21.99 3.27
CA CYS A 122 -28.38 -21.80 1.83
C CYS A 122 -28.86 -23.13 1.24
N PRO A 123 -30.05 -23.19 0.62
CA PRO A 123 -30.47 -24.37 -0.10
C PRO A 123 -29.43 -24.66 -1.20
N ILE A 124 -29.14 -25.96 -1.33
CA ILE A 124 -28.33 -26.60 -2.36
C ILE A 124 -28.51 -25.94 -3.75
N ASP A 125 -27.40 -25.80 -4.48
CA ASP A 125 -27.32 -25.44 -5.90
C ASP A 125 -27.70 -24.01 -6.32
N VAL A 126 -27.09 -23.01 -5.66
CA VAL A 126 -26.65 -21.84 -6.45
C VAL A 126 -25.23 -22.15 -6.92
N ILE A 127 -25.12 -22.81 -8.07
CA ILE A 127 -23.96 -22.59 -8.93
C ILE A 127 -24.06 -21.11 -9.30
N GLU A 128 -23.47 -20.23 -8.49
CA GLU A 128 -23.01 -18.96 -9.03
C GLU A 128 -22.07 -19.38 -10.14
N VAL A 129 -22.54 -19.29 -11.38
CA VAL A 129 -21.63 -19.23 -12.52
C VAL A 129 -20.87 -17.94 -12.28
N LYS A 130 -19.79 -18.01 -11.50
CA LYS A 130 -18.76 -16.99 -11.40
C LYS A 130 -18.16 -16.92 -12.79
N SER A 131 -18.86 -16.20 -13.67
CA SER A 131 -18.66 -16.09 -15.12
C SER A 131 -17.42 -15.26 -15.45
N GLY A 132 -16.49 -15.16 -14.50
CA GLY A 132 -15.29 -14.35 -14.57
C GLY A 132 -14.05 -15.23 -14.52
N LEU A 133 -12.95 -14.73 -15.10
CA LEU A 133 -11.65 -15.37 -15.03
C LEU A 133 -11.20 -15.42 -13.56
N GLN A 134 -11.13 -16.61 -12.98
CA GLN A 134 -10.70 -16.82 -11.61
C GLN A 134 -9.20 -17.14 -11.56
N ILE A 135 -8.44 -16.32 -10.83
CA ILE A 135 -7.01 -16.51 -10.61
C ILE A 135 -6.82 -17.33 -9.33
N ASN A 136 -6.90 -18.66 -9.48
CA ASN A 136 -6.86 -19.61 -8.36
C ASN A 136 -5.68 -20.57 -8.56
N PHE A 137 -4.46 -20.10 -8.36
CA PHE A 137 -3.28 -20.97 -8.35
C PHE A 137 -2.30 -20.53 -7.28
N ASN A 138 -1.56 -21.49 -6.73
CA ASN A 138 -0.53 -21.22 -5.73
C ASN A 138 0.57 -20.36 -6.36
N LYS A 139 0.76 -19.16 -5.82
CA LYS A 139 1.81 -18.26 -6.31
C LYS A 139 3.19 -18.81 -5.93
N SER A 140 4.06 -18.91 -6.92
CA SER A 140 5.47 -19.30 -6.76
C SER A 140 6.39 -18.13 -7.13
N GLU A 141 7.69 -18.37 -7.14
CA GLU A 141 8.68 -17.41 -7.60
C GLU A 141 8.42 -16.99 -9.06
N VAL A 142 8.51 -15.69 -9.32
CA VAL A 142 8.24 -15.11 -10.65
C VAL A 142 9.48 -15.22 -11.52
N ILE A 143 9.35 -15.95 -12.63
CA ILE A 143 10.40 -16.08 -13.64
C ILE A 143 10.14 -15.12 -14.79
N LYS A 144 11.17 -14.38 -15.21
CA LYS A 144 11.12 -13.55 -16.42
C LYS A 144 11.50 -14.40 -17.63
N THR A 145 10.59 -14.50 -18.59
CA THR A 145 10.83 -15.20 -19.86
C THR A 145 10.42 -14.32 -21.04
N THR A 146 11.00 -14.59 -22.22
CA THR A 146 10.65 -13.93 -23.48
C THR A 146 9.92 -14.93 -24.37
N ILE A 147 8.73 -14.57 -24.84
CA ILE A 147 7.90 -15.39 -25.73
C ILE A 147 7.66 -14.58 -27.01
N ARG A 148 7.70 -15.24 -28.18
CA ARG A 148 7.34 -14.64 -29.46
C ARG A 148 5.87 -14.97 -29.75
N LEU A 149 5.08 -13.95 -30.08
CA LEU A 149 3.65 -14.05 -30.37
C LEU A 149 3.35 -13.21 -31.60
N ASP A 150 2.29 -13.59 -32.34
CA ASP A 150 1.77 -12.74 -33.40
C ASP A 150 1.23 -11.42 -32.85
N LYS A 151 1.50 -10.35 -33.59
CA LYS A 151 1.21 -8.98 -33.16
C LYS A 151 -0.29 -8.78 -32.87
N ASP A 152 -1.14 -9.29 -33.74
CA ASP A 152 -2.58 -9.06 -33.64
C ASP A 152 -3.17 -9.84 -32.46
N ILE A 153 -2.75 -11.09 -32.27
CA ILE A 153 -3.13 -11.90 -31.09
C ILE A 153 -2.71 -11.21 -29.79
N TRP A 154 -1.51 -10.64 -29.75
CA TRP A 154 -1.04 -9.90 -28.57
C TRP A 154 -1.86 -8.64 -28.30
N ASN A 155 -2.24 -7.90 -29.34
CA ASN A 155 -3.07 -6.71 -29.21
C ASN A 155 -4.45 -7.07 -28.68
N ASP A 156 -5.12 -8.06 -29.29
CA ASP A 156 -6.43 -8.53 -28.87
C ASP A 156 -6.42 -9.00 -27.41
N PHE A 157 -5.41 -9.79 -27.03
CA PHE A 157 -5.21 -10.22 -25.65
C PHE A 157 -4.99 -9.03 -24.71
N SER A 158 -4.16 -8.06 -25.12
CA SER A 158 -3.87 -6.90 -24.30
C SER A 158 -5.09 -6.00 -24.11
N ASP A 159 -5.97 -5.89 -25.11
CA ASP A 159 -7.18 -5.09 -25.03
C ASP A 159 -8.26 -5.79 -24.20
N LEU A 160 -8.37 -7.12 -24.30
CA LEU A 160 -9.19 -7.92 -23.38
C LEU A 160 -8.77 -7.71 -21.92
N CYS A 161 -7.46 -7.73 -21.63
CA CYS A 161 -6.93 -7.48 -20.30
C CYS A 161 -7.29 -6.08 -19.78
N LYS A 162 -7.17 -5.04 -20.62
CA LYS A 162 -7.47 -3.66 -20.24
C LYS A 162 -8.96 -3.39 -20.05
N ASN A 163 -9.80 -3.97 -20.91
CA ASN A 163 -11.22 -3.63 -20.95
C ASN A 163 -12.04 -4.47 -19.98
N LYS A 164 -11.79 -5.79 -19.94
CA LYS A 164 -12.61 -6.74 -19.17
C LYS A 164 -11.98 -7.14 -17.84
N TYR A 165 -10.65 -7.15 -17.76
CA TYR A 165 -9.89 -7.69 -16.62
C TYR A 165 -8.88 -6.69 -16.04
N SER A 166 -9.18 -5.38 -16.10
CA SER A 166 -8.28 -4.31 -15.63
C SER A 166 -7.91 -4.39 -14.16
N HIS A 167 -8.75 -5.03 -13.35
CA HIS A 167 -8.55 -5.27 -11.92
C HIS A 167 -7.57 -6.42 -11.64
N LEU A 168 -7.20 -7.22 -12.65
CA LEU A 168 -6.27 -8.34 -12.52
C LEU A 168 -4.88 -7.96 -13.04
N ASN A 169 -3.85 -8.55 -12.43
CA ASN A 169 -2.49 -8.41 -12.92
C ASN A 169 -2.31 -9.16 -14.25
N LYS A 170 -1.82 -8.50 -15.30
CA LYS A 170 -1.57 -9.11 -16.61
C LYS A 170 -0.66 -10.34 -16.51
N HIS A 171 0.32 -10.34 -15.60
CA HIS A 171 1.13 -11.52 -15.30
C HIS A 171 0.26 -12.71 -14.88
N ASP A 172 -0.67 -12.50 -13.95
CA ASP A 172 -1.51 -13.56 -13.41
C ASP A 172 -2.48 -14.12 -14.46
N ILE A 173 -2.98 -13.25 -15.36
CA ILE A 173 -3.80 -13.65 -16.52
C ILE A 173 -2.98 -14.55 -17.46
N ILE A 174 -1.74 -14.17 -17.76
CA ILE A 174 -0.85 -14.98 -18.62
C ILE A 174 -0.56 -16.34 -17.98
N SER A 175 -0.26 -16.37 -16.68
CA SER A 175 -0.06 -17.62 -15.95
C SER A 175 -1.30 -18.51 -15.97
N LYS A 176 -2.50 -17.92 -15.83
CA LYS A 176 -3.76 -18.66 -15.93
C LYS A 176 -4.00 -19.21 -17.34
N ALA A 177 -3.66 -18.46 -18.39
CA ALA A 177 -3.75 -18.94 -19.77
C ALA A 177 -2.83 -20.14 -20.02
N PHE A 178 -1.60 -20.13 -19.50
CA PHE A 178 -0.72 -21.30 -19.57
C PHE A 178 -1.26 -22.48 -18.77
N LEU A 179 -1.78 -22.24 -17.57
CA LEU A 179 -2.37 -23.29 -16.75
C LEU A 179 -3.56 -23.95 -17.48
N GLU A 180 -4.48 -23.17 -18.04
CA GLU A 180 -5.61 -23.70 -18.82
C GLU A 180 -5.15 -24.47 -20.06
N PHE A 181 -4.09 -24.01 -20.73
CA PHE A 181 -3.50 -24.75 -21.84
C PHE A 181 -2.92 -26.09 -21.38
N ILE A 182 -2.17 -26.11 -20.29
CA ILE A 182 -1.60 -27.33 -19.70
C ILE A 182 -2.74 -28.28 -19.29
N ASP A 183 -3.73 -27.81 -18.54
CA ASP A 183 -4.86 -28.61 -18.07
C ASP A 183 -5.69 -29.21 -19.23
N LYS A 184 -5.77 -28.50 -20.36
CA LYS A 184 -6.49 -28.97 -21.55
C LYS A 184 -5.78 -30.10 -22.30
N TYR A 185 -4.45 -30.16 -22.22
CA TYR A 185 -3.63 -31.05 -23.03
C TYR A 185 -2.76 -32.04 -22.22
N ASN A 186 -2.85 -32.01 -20.90
CA ASN A 186 -2.39 -33.08 -19.99
C ASN A 186 -3.42 -34.20 -19.90
#